data_AF-A0AAW7VKH5-F1
#
_entry.id   AF-A0AAW7VKH5-F1
#
_cell.length_a   1.000
_cell.length_b   1.000
_cell.length_c   1.000
_cell.angle_alpha   90.00
_cell.angle_beta   90.00
_cell.angle_gamma   90.00
#
_symmetry.space_group_name_H-M   'P 1'
#
loop_
_entity.id
_entity.type
_entity.pdbx_description
1 polymer ?
#
loop_
_entity_poly.entity_id
_entity_poly.type
_entity_poly.pdbx_seq_one_letter_code
_entity_poly.pdbx_strand_id
1 'polypeptide(L)' 'ALAKEFATGVLTCESVYIVAEVGDEMCKQGMPRFVMAYIDIRQGRFICGSSGRNITDHVLRYLILDYSPAPVAVGIQ' A
#
# COMPACT_ATOMS: atom_id res chain seq x y z
N ALA A 1 -7.39 -26.21 6.02
CA ALA A 1 -7.06 -25.08 6.90
C ALA A 1 -6.48 -23.98 6.02
N LEU A 2 -7.11 -22.81 5.94
CA LEU A 2 -6.63 -21.70 5.09
C LEU A 2 -6.75 -20.32 5.74
N ALA A 3 -7.48 -20.19 6.85
CA ALA A 3 -7.75 -18.89 7.47
C ALA A 3 -6.72 -18.47 8.55
N LYS A 4 -5.82 -19.39 8.97
CA LYS A 4 -4.83 -19.13 10.03
C LYS A 4 -3.53 -18.47 9.53
N GLU A 5 -3.31 -18.46 8.22
CA GLU A 5 -2.09 -17.92 7.58
C GLU A 5 -2.30 -16.53 6.96
N PHE A 6 -3.54 -16.06 6.86
CA PHE A 6 -3.79 -14.66 6.55
C PHE A 6 -3.54 -13.84 7.80
N ALA A 7 -2.78 -12.76 7.67
CA ALA A 7 -2.55 -11.81 8.74
C ALA A 7 -3.90 -11.23 9.22
N THR A 8 -4.46 -11.82 10.28
CA THR A 8 -5.68 -11.32 10.93
C THR A 8 -5.29 -10.30 11.99
N GLY A 9 -5.22 -9.04 11.60
CA GLY A 9 -4.94 -7.91 12.49
C GLY A 9 -3.50 -7.39 12.45
N VAL A 10 -3.27 -6.25 13.11
CA VAL A 10 -1.99 -5.55 13.14
C VAL A 10 -1.05 -6.25 14.11
N LEU A 11 -0.21 -7.16 13.60
CA LEU A 11 0.82 -7.84 14.40
C LEU A 11 2.24 -7.37 14.06
N THR A 12 2.50 -6.96 12.81
CA THR A 12 3.87 -6.62 12.34
C THR A 12 3.95 -5.53 11.26
N CYS A 13 2.85 -5.16 10.60
CA CYS A 13 2.84 -4.16 9.53
C CYS A 13 1.75 -3.12 9.79
N GLU A 14 2.08 -2.07 10.56
CA GLU A 14 1.15 -0.95 10.79
C GLU A 14 0.87 -0.16 9.51
N SER A 15 1.83 -0.18 8.58
CA SER A 15 1.74 0.45 7.28
C SER A 15 2.24 -0.48 6.17
N VAL A 16 1.55 -0.50 5.02
CA VAL A 16 1.94 -1.27 3.83
C VAL A 16 2.06 -0.35 2.64
N TYR A 17 3.20 -0.38 1.95
CA TYR A 17 3.41 0.41 0.74
C TYR A 17 2.62 -0.13 -0.43
N ILE A 18 2.09 0.77 -1.24
CA ILE A 18 1.26 0.45 -2.40
C ILE A 18 1.55 1.40 -3.57
N VAL A 19 1.15 0.98 -4.77
CA VAL A 19 0.74 1.90 -5.83
C VAL A 19 -0.78 1.99 -5.79
N ALA A 20 -1.32 3.20 -5.71
CA ALA A 20 -2.75 3.46 -5.76
C ALA A 20 -3.14 4.10 -7.09
N GLU A 21 -4.18 3.58 -7.73
CA GLU A 21 -4.92 4.24 -8.80
C GLU A 21 -5.96 5.18 -8.18
N VAL A 22 -5.92 6.46 -8.52
CA VAL A 22 -6.87 7.47 -8.02
C VAL A 22 -7.91 7.87 -9.05
N GLY A 23 -9.07 8.36 -8.58
CA GLY A 23 -10.17 8.82 -9.42
C GLY A 23 -9.89 10.13 -10.17
N ASP A 24 -10.74 10.41 -11.16
CA ASP A 24 -10.62 11.58 -12.05
C ASP A 24 -10.63 12.91 -11.29
N GLU A 25 -11.35 12.97 -10.18
CA GLU A 25 -11.41 14.16 -9.33
C GLU A 25 -10.03 14.57 -8.83
N MET A 26 -9.24 13.62 -8.34
CA MET A 26 -7.86 13.88 -7.89
C MET A 26 -6.95 14.24 -9.06
N CYS A 27 -7.15 13.62 -10.22
CA CYS A 27 -6.39 13.97 -11.42
C CYS A 27 -6.66 15.41 -11.89
N LYS A 28 -7.90 15.89 -11.81
CA LYS A 28 -8.25 17.29 -12.10
C LYS A 28 -7.58 18.27 -11.12
N GLN A 29 -7.28 17.83 -9.91
CA GLN A 29 -6.52 18.58 -8.91
C GLN A 29 -4.99 18.47 -9.08
N GLY A 30 -4.52 17.85 -10.16
CA GLY A 30 -3.10 17.74 -10.50
C GLY A 30 -2.40 16.48 -9.96
N MET A 31 -3.12 15.55 -9.32
CA MET A 31 -2.54 14.29 -8.87
C MET A 31 -2.34 13.32 -10.05
N PRO A 32 -1.18 12.66 -10.19
CA PRO A 32 -1.01 11.60 -11.17
C PRO A 32 -2.05 10.48 -10.99
N ARG A 33 -2.43 9.79 -12.09
CA ARG A 33 -3.39 8.66 -12.03
C ARG A 33 -2.93 7.55 -11.09
N PHE A 34 -1.64 7.27 -11.08
CA PHE A 34 -1.00 6.27 -10.25
C PHE A 34 -0.02 6.96 -9.31
N VAL A 35 -0.18 6.75 -8.01
CA VAL A 35 0.65 7.38 -6.98
C VAL A 35 1.22 6.35 -6.03
N MET A 36 2.44 6.62 -5.57
CA MET A 36 3.01 5.91 -4.43
C MET A 36 2.25 6.32 -3.16
N ALA A 37 1.80 5.35 -2.40
CA ALA A 37 1.05 5.56 -1.16
C ALA A 37 1.38 4.47 -0.15
N TYR A 38 0.84 4.59 1.06
CA TYR A 38 0.80 3.50 2.03
C TYR A 38 -0.59 3.40 2.64
N ILE A 39 -0.97 2.18 3.01
CA ILE A 39 -2.17 1.90 3.81
C ILE A 39 -1.74 1.94 5.28
N ASP A 40 -2.22 2.91 6.06
CA ASP A 40 -2.20 2.80 7.53
C ASP A 40 -3.31 1.84 7.93
N ILE A 41 -2.93 0.61 8.31
CA ILE A 41 -3.87 -0.48 8.61
C ILE A 41 -4.64 -0.19 9.90
N ARG A 42 -4.03 0.51 10.86
CA ARG A 42 -4.66 0.83 12.14
C ARG A 42 -5.85 1.77 11.95
N GLN A 43 -5.72 2.69 11.00
CA GLN A 43 -6.75 3.68 10.70
C GLN A 43 -7.61 3.31 9.47
N GLY A 44 -7.23 2.28 8.72
CA GLY A 44 -7.87 1.93 7.44
C GLY A 44 -7.76 3.04 6.40
N ARG A 45 -6.64 3.78 6.39
CA ARG A 45 -6.46 4.98 5.55
C ARG A 45 -5.39 4.79 4.50
N PHE A 46 -5.64 5.32 3.32
CA PHE A 46 -4.67 5.43 2.23
C PHE A 46 -4.03 6.81 2.29
N ILE A 47 -2.71 6.86 2.47
CA ILE A 47 -1.96 8.10 2.57
C ILE A 47 -1.00 8.22 1.38
N CYS A 48 -1.11 9.31 0.63
CA CYS A 48 -0.22 9.60 -0.48
C CYS A 48 1.22 9.80 0.03
N GLY A 49 2.18 9.05 -0.51
CA GLY A 49 3.56 9.01 -0.01
C GLY A 49 4.33 10.31 -0.25
N SER A 50 4.02 11.05 -1.31
CA SER A 50 4.70 12.32 -1.64
C SER A 50 4.09 13.53 -0.94
N SER A 51 2.78 13.53 -0.71
CA SER A 51 2.06 14.71 -0.18
C SER A 51 1.57 14.54 1.26
N GLY A 52 1.58 13.33 1.80
CA GLY A 52 1.02 13.02 3.12
C GLY A 52 -0.51 13.16 3.20
N ARG A 53 -1.20 13.45 2.09
CA ARG A 53 -2.65 13.62 2.06
C ARG A 53 -3.36 12.28 2.22
N ASN A 54 -4.47 12.28 2.95
CA ASN A 54 -5.41 11.18 2.94
C ASN A 54 -6.14 11.14 1.60
N ILE A 55 -6.02 10.01 0.89
CA ILE A 55 -6.63 9.78 -0.43
C ILE A 55 -7.66 8.65 -0.42
N THR A 56 -8.04 8.15 0.77
CA THR A 56 -8.87 6.95 0.95
C THR A 56 -10.10 6.91 0.05
N ASP A 57 -10.89 7.99 0.04
CA ASP A 57 -12.16 8.04 -0.71
C ASP A 57 -11.97 8.19 -2.22
N HIS A 58 -10.73 8.40 -2.67
CA HIS A 58 -10.39 8.62 -4.06
C HIS A 58 -9.60 7.47 -4.68
N VAL A 59 -9.29 6.41 -3.91
CA VAL A 59 -8.60 5.22 -4.43
C VAL A 59 -9.60 4.30 -5.12
N LEU A 60 -9.32 3.97 -6.38
CA LEU A 60 -10.13 3.02 -7.16
C LEU A 60 -9.60 1.60 -7.04
N ARG A 61 -8.28 1.43 -7.11
CA ARG A 61 -7.57 0.15 -7.05
C ARG A 61 -6.20 0.37 -6.43
N TYR A 62 -5.61 -0.67 -5.86
CA TYR A 62 -4.24 -0.63 -5.35
C TYR A 62 -3.51 -1.94 -5.56
N LEU A 63 -2.19 -1.84 -5.68
CA LEU A 63 -1.26 -2.96 -5.72
C LEU A 63 -0.29 -2.83 -4.55
N ILE A 64 -0.18 -3.88 -3.73
CA ILE A 64 0.78 -3.95 -2.64
C ILE A 64 2.19 -4.09 -3.19
N LEU A 65 3.12 -3.33 -2.62
CA LEU A 65 4.54 -3.40 -2.92
C LEU A 65 5.28 -4.06 -1.74
N ASP A 66 5.98 -5.14 -2.04
CA ASP A 66 6.95 -5.72 -1.12
C ASP A 66 8.30 -5.02 -1.30
N TYR A 67 8.73 -4.28 -0.28
CA TYR A 67 10.05 -3.62 -0.22
C TYR A 67 11.09 -4.49 0.50
N SER A 68 10.75 -5.71 0.88
CA SER A 68 11.72 -6.65 1.42
C SER A 68 12.87 -6.82 0.43
N PRO A 69 14.12 -6.89 0.92
CA PRO A 69 15.26 -7.20 0.07
C PRO A 69 14.98 -8.47 -0.74
N ALA A 70 15.47 -8.51 -1.98
CA ALA A 70 15.44 -9.73 -2.76
C ALA A 70 16.08 -10.86 -1.92
N PRO A 71 15.54 -12.09 -1.97
CA PRO A 71 16.10 -13.20 -1.21
C PRO A 71 17.59 -13.32 -1.55
N VAL A 72 18.45 -13.23 -0.54
CA VAL A 72 19.86 -13.59 -0.71
C VAL A 72 19.85 -15.05 -1.09
N ALA A 73 20.33 -15.39 -2.28
CA ALA A 73 20.43 -16.78 -2.71
C ALA A 73 21.14 -17.56 -1.60
N VAL A 74 20.45 -18.52 -0.98
CA VAL A 74 21.06 -19.42 -0.02
C VAL A 74 22.03 -20.26 -0.82
N GLY A 75 23.31 -19.88 -0.81
CA GLY A 75 24.37 -20.65 -1.44
C GLY A 75 24.33 -22.05 -0.82
N ILE A 76 24.03 -23.05 -1.63
CA ILE A 76 24.18 -24.45 -1.23
C ILE A 76 25.69 -24.67 -1.11
N GLN A 77 26.19 -24.68 0.13
CA GLN A 77 27.50 -25.22 0.49
C GLN A 77 27.33 -26.62 1.05
#